data_AF-A0A7X9IE10-F1
#
_entry.id   AF-A0A7X9IE10-F1
#
_cell.length_a   1.000
_cell.length_b   1.000
_cell.length_c   1.000
_cell.angle_alpha   90.00
_cell.angle_beta   90.00
_cell.angle_gamma   90.00
#
_symmetry.space_group_name_H-M   'P 1'
#
loop_
_entity.id
_entity.type
_entity.pdbx_description
1 polymer ?
#
loop_
_entity_poly.entity_id
_entity_poly.type
_entity_poly.pdbx_seq_one_letter_code
_entity_poly.pdbx_strand_id
1 'polypeptide(L)'
;MKTAFAIWNNRIGPVFDVARLIHIVETDNGIIIGQTEQQLRDDIPAHKALRLVELGINTLVCGAISRPLQMMFRGYGIHVIPFVAGELPEIKQAWLSGRLRPTAYAMPGCHRRTHRGHFNQGEFAMNGRGQGSGRGGGRGQGGGRGGGQGGGGRGQGGRGRGGMGGPVAGRPGGNCRCPQCGHIEPHEQGVPCMQRKCPQCGATMTRE
;
A
#
# COMPACT_ATOMS: atom_id res chain seq x y z
N MET A 1 0.17 -14.21 31.54
CA MET A 1 0.42 -13.74 30.16
C MET A 1 -0.22 -12.37 29.96
N LYS A 2 0.48 -11.43 29.31
CA LYS A 2 -0.08 -10.11 28.96
C LYS A 2 -0.37 -10.00 27.47
N THR A 3 -1.59 -9.63 27.13
CA THR A 3 -2.05 -9.39 25.76
C THR A 3 -2.38 -7.92 25.58
N ALA A 4 -1.85 -7.27 24.55
CA ALA A 4 -2.20 -5.92 24.16
C ALA A 4 -3.18 -5.93 22.98
N PHE A 5 -4.19 -5.07 23.07
CA PHE A 5 -5.15 -4.81 22.00
C PHE A 5 -4.94 -3.37 21.52
N ALA A 6 -4.71 -3.20 20.22
CA ALA A 6 -4.62 -1.88 19.61
C ALA A 6 -6.04 -1.29 19.49
N ILE A 7 -6.33 -0.20 20.21
CA ILE A 7 -7.71 0.30 20.31
C ILE A 7 -7.87 1.73 19.83
N TRP A 8 -9.05 2.01 19.29
CA TRP A 8 -9.55 3.34 18.97
C TRP A 8 -11.07 3.36 19.18
N ASN A 9 -11.58 4.28 20.02
CA ASN A 9 -13.00 4.38 20.36
C ASN A 9 -13.66 3.03 20.74
N ASN A 10 -13.04 2.29 21.67
CA ASN A 10 -13.50 0.97 22.13
C ASN A 10 -13.60 -0.12 21.03
N ARG A 11 -12.92 0.08 19.90
CA ARG A 11 -12.83 -0.87 18.77
C ARG A 11 -11.39 -1.20 18.47
N ILE A 12 -11.12 -2.35 17.85
CA ILE A 12 -9.78 -2.64 17.33
C ILE A 12 -9.43 -1.64 16.23
N GLY A 13 -8.31 -0.94 16.43
CA GLY A 13 -7.83 0.11 15.52
C GLY A 13 -7.38 -0.46 14.16
N PRO A 14 -7.61 0.28 13.06
CA PRO A 14 -7.37 -0.23 11.71
C PRO A 14 -5.88 -0.43 11.38
N VAL A 15 -4.96 0.36 11.97
CA VAL A 15 -3.51 0.24 11.77
C VAL A 15 -2.76 0.56 13.07
N PHE A 16 -1.89 -0.36 13.52
CA PHE A 16 -1.11 -0.24 14.74
C PHE A 16 0.01 0.81 14.65
N ASP A 17 0.58 1.02 13.47
CA ASP A 17 1.66 1.99 13.23
C ASP A 17 1.34 3.38 13.78
N VAL A 18 0.08 3.81 13.69
CA VAL A 18 -0.40 5.12 14.19
C VAL A 18 -1.21 5.00 15.49
N ALA A 19 -1.38 3.79 16.02
CA ALA A 19 -2.12 3.60 17.26
C ALA A 19 -1.38 4.26 18.42
N ARG A 20 -2.12 5.05 19.20
CA ARG A 20 -1.62 5.78 20.37
C ARG A 20 -2.10 5.21 21.69
N LEU A 21 -3.08 4.31 21.65
CA LEU A 21 -3.66 3.69 22.83
C LEU A 21 -3.67 2.17 22.64
N ILE A 22 -3.21 1.47 23.68
CA ILE A 22 -3.34 0.03 23.79
C ILE A 22 -4.08 -0.31 25.06
N HIS A 23 -4.95 -1.31 24.96
CA HIS A 23 -5.61 -1.91 26.12
C HIS A 23 -4.89 -3.22 26.45
N ILE A 24 -4.35 -3.31 27.65
CA ILE A 24 -3.55 -4.43 28.12
C ILE A 24 -4.42 -5.29 29.02
N VAL A 25 -4.50 -6.56 28.72
CA VAL A 25 -5.20 -7.57 29.52
C VAL A 25 -4.17 -8.54 30.04
N GLU A 26 -4.10 -8.65 31.35
CA GLU A 26 -3.30 -9.65 32.03
C GLU A 26 -4.17 -10.85 32.38
N THR A 27 -3.68 -12.03 32.01
CA THR A 27 -4.41 -13.28 32.12
C THR A 27 -3.57 -14.32 32.84
N ASP A 28 -4.21 -15.07 33.74
CA ASP A 28 -3.64 -16.25 34.39
C ASP A 28 -4.63 -17.40 34.25
N ASN A 29 -4.17 -18.55 33.74
CA ASN A 29 -5.01 -19.72 33.44
C ASN A 29 -6.33 -19.41 32.69
N GLY A 30 -6.30 -18.43 31.77
CA GLY A 30 -7.47 -18.00 30.99
C GLY A 30 -8.42 -17.04 31.71
N ILE A 31 -8.13 -16.69 32.97
CA ILE A 31 -8.88 -15.72 33.76
C ILE A 31 -8.19 -14.36 33.68
N ILE A 32 -8.95 -13.30 33.50
CA ILE A 32 -8.40 -11.94 33.54
C ILE A 32 -8.12 -11.56 35.00
N ILE A 33 -6.86 -11.27 35.30
CA ILE A 33 -6.43 -10.82 36.62
C ILE A 33 -6.16 -9.31 36.66
N GLY A 34 -6.08 -8.65 35.50
CA GLY A 34 -5.89 -7.20 35.41
C GLY A 34 -6.19 -6.65 34.03
N GLN A 35 -6.65 -5.40 33.98
CA GLN A 35 -6.80 -4.62 32.74
C GLN A 35 -6.25 -3.21 32.96
N THR A 36 -5.52 -2.69 31.99
CA THR A 36 -4.97 -1.34 32.05
C THR A 36 -4.85 -0.75 30.65
N GLU A 37 -5.05 0.54 30.51
CA GLU A 37 -4.80 1.25 29.26
C GLU A 37 -3.47 1.97 29.31
N GLN A 38 -2.72 1.89 28.22
CA GLN A 38 -1.41 2.52 28.11
C GLN A 38 -1.34 3.37 26.85
N GLN A 39 -0.95 4.63 27.04
CA GLN A 39 -0.64 5.53 25.94
C GLN A 39 0.74 5.17 25.34
N LEU A 40 0.79 5.01 24.03
CA LEU A 40 2.01 4.98 23.22
C LEU A 40 2.28 6.42 22.76
N ARG A 41 3.24 7.08 23.41
CA ARG A 41 3.53 8.51 23.19
C ARG A 41 4.44 8.77 21.98
N ASP A 42 5.25 7.79 21.59
CA ASP A 42 6.17 7.90 20.47
C ASP A 42 5.53 7.50 19.14
N ASP A 43 5.70 8.33 18.12
CA ASP A 43 5.35 8.00 16.73
C ASP A 43 6.45 7.18 16.02
N ILE A 44 7.59 6.95 16.69
CA ILE A 44 8.69 6.13 16.18
C ILE A 44 8.37 4.63 16.38
N PRO A 45 8.33 3.79 15.33
CA PRO A 45 7.96 2.38 15.43
C PRO A 45 8.84 1.56 16.38
N ALA A 46 10.15 1.83 16.40
CA ALA A 46 11.10 1.15 17.28
C ALA A 46 10.80 1.41 18.77
N HIS A 47 10.44 2.64 19.13
CA HIS A 47 10.08 2.98 20.51
C HIS A 47 8.77 2.29 20.93
N LYS A 48 7.78 2.18 20.03
CA LYS A 48 6.58 1.39 20.31
C LYS A 48 6.92 -0.07 20.57
N ALA A 49 7.82 -0.65 19.78
CA ALA A 49 8.26 -2.03 19.98
C ALA A 49 8.92 -2.23 21.35
N LEU A 50 9.89 -1.38 21.70
CA LEU A 50 10.56 -1.41 23.00
C LEU A 50 9.57 -1.21 24.15
N ARG A 51 8.62 -0.28 24.01
CA ARG A 51 7.60 -0.04 25.02
C ARG A 51 6.75 -1.28 25.30
N LEU A 52 6.37 -2.04 24.27
CA LEU A 52 5.63 -3.29 24.46
C LEU A 52 6.48 -4.37 25.14
N VAL A 53 7.78 -4.42 24.86
CA VAL A 53 8.72 -5.32 25.54
C VAL A 53 8.86 -4.96 27.01
N GLU A 54 9.05 -3.68 27.34
CA GLU A 54 9.11 -3.19 28.73
C GLU A 54 7.86 -3.52 29.54
N LEU A 55 6.69 -3.44 28.91
CA LEU A 55 5.41 -3.77 29.54
C LEU A 55 5.21 -5.29 29.71
N GLY A 56 6.10 -6.11 29.15
CA GLY A 56 6.04 -7.57 29.19
C GLY A 56 4.90 -8.13 28.34
N ILE A 57 4.54 -7.46 27.24
CA ILE A 57 3.48 -7.93 26.33
C ILE A 57 3.96 -9.16 25.56
N ASN A 58 3.20 -10.24 25.62
CA ASN A 58 3.49 -11.47 24.88
C ASN A 58 2.77 -11.52 23.54
N THR A 59 1.55 -10.99 23.49
CA THR A 59 0.68 -11.05 22.31
C THR A 59 0.12 -9.67 22.00
N LEU A 60 0.15 -9.27 20.72
CA LEU A 60 -0.46 -8.05 20.20
C LEU A 60 -1.57 -8.39 19.20
N VAL A 61 -2.79 -7.94 19.49
CA VAL A 61 -3.95 -8.04 18.60
C VAL A 61 -4.22 -6.67 17.96
N CYS A 62 -4.26 -6.62 16.62
CA CYS A 62 -4.46 -5.38 15.88
C CYS A 62 -5.17 -5.58 14.54
N GLY A 63 -5.70 -4.50 13.97
CA GLY A 63 -6.30 -4.52 12.65
C GLY A 63 -5.27 -4.67 11.53
N ALA A 64 -4.30 -3.79 11.45
CA ALA A 64 -3.20 -3.91 10.50
C ALA A 64 -1.90 -3.43 11.14
N ILE A 65 -0.80 -3.83 10.53
CA ILE A 65 0.54 -3.45 10.97
C ILE A 65 1.47 -3.48 9.77
N SER A 66 2.39 -2.53 9.66
CA SER A 66 3.41 -2.58 8.62
C SER A 66 4.33 -3.79 8.78
N ARG A 67 4.81 -4.34 7.66
CA ARG A 67 5.71 -5.51 7.67
C ARG A 67 6.98 -5.26 8.49
N PRO A 68 7.69 -4.12 8.39
CA PRO A 68 8.89 -3.87 9.17
C PRO A 68 8.61 -3.93 10.67
N LEU A 69 7.52 -3.31 11.11
CA LEU A 69 7.13 -3.29 12.52
C LEU A 69 6.69 -4.68 13.00
N GLN A 70 5.95 -5.43 12.18
CA GLN A 70 5.59 -6.81 12.48
C GLN A 70 6.81 -7.72 12.64
N MET A 71 7.81 -7.59 11.76
CA MET A 71 9.05 -8.36 11.84
C MET A 71 9.85 -8.00 13.09
N MET A 72 9.87 -6.71 13.45
CA MET A 72 10.51 -6.24 14.68
C MET A 72 9.85 -6.85 15.92
N PHE A 73 8.52 -6.83 16.02
CA PHE A 73 7.79 -7.48 17.11
C PHE A 73 8.08 -8.97 17.22
N ARG A 74 8.07 -9.67 16.09
CA ARG A 74 8.42 -11.10 16.04
C ARG A 74 9.86 -11.36 16.50
N GLY A 75 10.80 -10.48 16.13
CA GLY A 75 12.19 -10.55 16.59
C GLY A 75 12.34 -10.40 18.11
N TYR A 76 11.47 -9.60 18.74
CA TYR A 76 11.38 -9.49 20.19
C TYR A 76 10.56 -10.59 20.87
N GLY A 77 10.09 -11.60 20.12
CA GLY A 77 9.28 -12.69 20.66
C GLY A 77 7.81 -12.33 20.93
N ILE A 78 7.35 -11.19 20.42
CA ILE A 78 5.95 -10.75 20.56
C ILE A 78 5.11 -11.40 19.44
N HIS A 79 4.11 -12.18 19.82
CA HIS A 79 3.18 -12.79 18.89
C HIS A 79 2.19 -11.75 18.36
N VAL A 80 2.23 -11.47 17.05
CA VAL A 80 1.34 -10.48 16.44
C VAL A 80 0.21 -11.18 15.69
N ILE A 81 -1.03 -10.83 16.03
CA ILE A 81 -2.27 -11.25 15.39
C ILE A 81 -2.85 -10.04 14.64
N PRO A 82 -2.51 -9.87 13.35
CA PRO A 82 -3.07 -8.81 12.52
C PRO A 82 -4.42 -9.22 11.92
N PHE A 83 -5.05 -8.28 11.21
CA PHE A 83 -6.29 -8.44 10.43
C PHE A 83 -7.55 -8.67 11.26
N VAL A 84 -7.55 -8.20 12.51
CA VAL A 84 -8.68 -8.28 13.42
C VAL A 84 -9.48 -6.99 13.41
N ALA A 85 -10.79 -7.07 13.15
CA ALA A 85 -11.73 -5.97 13.26
C ALA A 85 -12.93 -6.39 14.09
N GLY A 86 -13.34 -5.51 14.99
CA GLY A 86 -14.45 -5.77 15.91
C GLY A 86 -14.35 -4.86 17.14
N GLU A 87 -15.38 -4.90 17.97
CA GLU A 87 -15.39 -4.17 19.24
C GLU A 87 -14.47 -4.84 20.26
N LEU A 88 -13.83 -4.02 21.11
CA LEU A 88 -12.87 -4.52 22.09
C LEU A 88 -13.48 -5.60 23.01
N PRO A 89 -14.69 -5.45 23.60
CA PRO A 89 -15.26 -6.47 24.49
C PRO A 89 -15.45 -7.82 23.80
N GLU A 90 -15.99 -7.82 22.57
CA GLU A 90 -16.23 -9.01 21.78
C GLU A 90 -14.91 -9.72 21.42
N ILE A 91 -13.93 -8.94 20.95
CA ILE A 91 -12.60 -9.45 20.60
C ILE A 91 -11.85 -9.98 21.82
N LYS A 92 -11.95 -9.32 22.99
CA LYS A 92 -11.39 -9.81 24.25
C LYS A 92 -11.98 -11.17 24.62
N GLN A 93 -13.30 -11.32 24.56
CA GLN A 93 -13.98 -12.57 24.87
C GLN A 93 -13.63 -13.69 23.88
N ALA A 94 -13.59 -13.38 22.59
CA ALA A 94 -13.17 -14.31 21.54
C ALA A 94 -11.70 -14.76 21.73
N TRP A 95 -10.81 -13.84 22.12
CA TRP A 95 -9.42 -14.15 22.45
C TRP A 95 -9.31 -15.11 23.64
N LEU A 96 -9.97 -14.78 24.76
CA LEU A 96 -9.93 -15.58 26.00
C LEU A 96 -10.49 -16.99 25.81
N SER A 97 -11.52 -17.13 24.98
CA SER A 97 -12.12 -18.43 24.67
C SER A 97 -11.35 -19.24 23.61
N GLY A 98 -10.24 -18.72 23.08
CA GLY A 98 -9.49 -19.34 21.99
C GLY A 98 -10.24 -19.39 20.65
N ARG A 99 -11.30 -18.57 20.51
CA ARG A 99 -12.20 -18.54 19.34
C ARG A 99 -11.97 -17.34 18.43
N LEU A 100 -10.84 -16.65 18.56
CA LEU A 100 -10.47 -15.54 17.69
C LEU A 100 -10.14 -16.06 16.28
N ARG A 101 -11.18 -16.37 15.50
CA ARG A 101 -11.04 -16.93 14.17
C ARG A 101 -10.81 -15.82 13.15
N PRO A 102 -9.78 -15.94 12.28
CA PRO A 102 -9.49 -14.95 11.25
C PRO A 102 -10.67 -14.65 10.34
N THR A 103 -11.58 -15.61 10.12
CA THR A 103 -12.74 -15.45 9.22
C THR A 103 -13.90 -14.67 9.85
N ALA A 104 -14.09 -14.78 11.17
CA ALA A 104 -15.20 -14.11 11.87
C ALA A 104 -14.89 -12.64 12.17
N TYR A 105 -13.61 -12.35 12.44
CA TYR A 105 -13.12 -11.02 12.79
C TYR A 105 -12.21 -10.43 11.71
N ALA A 106 -12.27 -10.98 10.49
CA ALA A 106 -11.51 -10.54 9.33
C ALA A 106 -11.77 -9.06 9.02
N MET A 107 -10.71 -8.28 8.85
CA MET A 107 -10.85 -7.02 8.12
C MET A 107 -11.29 -7.27 6.66
N PRO A 108 -12.34 -6.57 6.19
CA PRO A 108 -12.75 -6.66 4.79
C PRO A 108 -11.64 -6.12 3.87
N GLY A 109 -11.37 -6.82 2.77
CA GLY A 109 -10.42 -6.40 1.73
C GLY A 109 -8.97 -6.88 1.90
N CYS A 110 -8.56 -7.43 3.05
CA CYS A 110 -7.17 -7.86 3.25
C CYS A 110 -6.86 -9.30 2.75
N HIS A 111 -7.89 -10.08 2.42
CA HIS A 111 -7.78 -11.51 2.07
C HIS A 111 -7.36 -11.80 0.61
N ARG A 112 -6.99 -10.78 -0.20
CA ARG A 112 -6.74 -10.98 -1.64
C ARG A 112 -5.26 -11.05 -2.08
N ARG A 113 -4.26 -11.06 -1.18
CA ARG A 113 -2.85 -10.90 -1.62
C ARG A 113 -1.76 -11.72 -0.92
N THR A 114 -2.07 -12.76 -0.16
CA THR A 114 -1.02 -13.49 0.60
C THR A 114 -0.28 -14.60 -0.15
N HIS A 115 -0.51 -14.85 -1.44
CA HIS A 115 0.22 -15.93 -2.15
C HIS A 115 0.73 -15.63 -3.58
N ARG A 116 1.02 -14.38 -3.96
CA ARG A 116 1.88 -14.11 -5.14
C ARG A 116 2.76 -12.89 -4.91
N GLY A 117 4.01 -13.14 -4.55
CA GLY A 117 5.03 -12.11 -4.39
C GLY A 117 6.31 -12.66 -3.77
N HIS A 118 6.82 -13.74 -4.36
CA HIS A 118 8.20 -14.18 -4.18
C HIS A 118 9.16 -13.09 -4.72
N PHE A 119 10.23 -12.84 -3.96
CA PHE A 119 11.47 -12.13 -4.34
C PHE A 119 11.39 -10.64 -4.71
N ASN A 120 11.82 -9.79 -3.78
CA ASN A 120 13.17 -9.21 -3.94
C ASN A 120 13.75 -8.84 -2.57
N GLN A 121 14.68 -9.67 -2.10
CA GLN A 121 15.80 -9.18 -1.29
C GLN A 121 16.66 -8.28 -2.18
N GLY A 122 17.15 -7.19 -1.63
CA GLY A 122 17.97 -6.19 -2.31
C GLY A 122 17.89 -4.92 -1.47
N GLU A 123 18.50 -4.92 -0.30
CA GLU A 123 19.85 -4.37 -0.12
C GLU A 123 19.85 -2.85 -0.10
N PHE A 124 20.22 -2.34 1.06
CA PHE A 124 20.73 -1.00 1.27
C PHE A 124 21.89 -0.76 0.29
N ALA A 125 21.71 0.10 -0.71
CA ALA A 125 22.84 0.71 -1.40
C ALA A 125 22.43 2.09 -1.93
N MET A 126 22.94 3.12 -1.25
CA MET A 126 23.11 4.45 -1.83
C MET A 126 24.05 4.39 -3.05
N ASN A 127 23.87 5.38 -3.93
CA ASN A 127 24.77 5.82 -5.01
C ASN A 127 24.88 4.96 -6.28
N GLY A 128 24.93 5.69 -7.40
CA GLY A 128 25.87 5.33 -8.46
C GLY A 128 25.27 5.20 -9.85
N ARG A 129 25.55 6.21 -10.66
CA ARG A 129 25.54 6.18 -12.13
C ARG A 129 26.17 4.89 -12.67
N GLY A 130 25.66 4.39 -13.80
CA GLY A 130 26.52 3.67 -14.75
C GLY A 130 25.93 2.42 -15.37
N GLN A 131 25.60 2.52 -16.66
CA GLN A 131 26.05 1.63 -17.73
C GLN A 131 26.19 0.12 -17.44
N GLY A 132 25.33 -0.67 -18.09
CA GLY A 132 25.64 -2.02 -18.57
C GLY A 132 24.83 -2.22 -19.86
N SER A 133 25.35 -2.36 -21.08
CA SER A 133 26.45 -3.15 -21.62
C SER A 133 26.41 -4.63 -21.22
N GLY A 134 26.16 -5.47 -22.21
CA GLY A 134 26.78 -6.80 -22.28
C GLY A 134 25.94 -8.02 -21.92
N ARG A 135 25.52 -8.72 -22.98
CA ARG A 135 25.74 -10.15 -23.22
C ARG A 135 25.22 -11.19 -22.21
N GLY A 136 24.24 -11.95 -22.69
CA GLY A 136 23.98 -13.34 -22.33
C GLY A 136 22.63 -13.73 -22.92
N GLY A 137 22.41 -14.83 -23.62
CA GLY A 137 23.14 -16.05 -23.90
C GLY A 137 22.05 -16.98 -24.43
N GLY A 138 22.24 -17.55 -25.63
CA GLY A 138 21.14 -18.14 -26.38
C GLY A 138 20.59 -19.45 -25.83
N ARG A 139 19.42 -19.84 -26.35
CA ARG A 139 19.10 -21.16 -26.94
C ARG A 139 17.59 -21.20 -27.23
N GLY A 140 17.23 -21.33 -28.49
CA GLY A 140 15.85 -21.52 -28.92
C GLY A 140 15.83 -21.90 -30.39
N GLN A 141 15.87 -23.22 -30.63
CA GLN A 141 15.80 -23.84 -31.95
C GLN A 141 14.42 -23.61 -32.57
N GLY A 142 14.39 -23.30 -33.86
CA GLY A 142 13.15 -23.18 -34.63
C GLY A 142 13.47 -22.98 -36.09
N GLY A 143 13.76 -24.10 -36.79
CA GLY A 143 13.97 -24.11 -38.22
C GLY A 143 12.67 -23.83 -38.98
N GLY A 144 12.76 -22.95 -39.98
CA GLY A 144 11.67 -22.66 -40.90
C GLY A 144 12.24 -22.05 -42.17
N ARG A 145 12.46 -22.89 -43.18
CA ARG A 145 12.86 -22.52 -44.54
C ARG A 145 11.74 -21.70 -45.19
N GLY A 146 12.08 -20.57 -45.78
CA GLY A 146 11.18 -19.80 -46.64
C GLY A 146 11.96 -18.74 -47.39
N GLY A 147 12.39 -19.08 -48.60
CA GLY A 147 13.09 -18.17 -49.51
C GLY A 147 12.15 -17.11 -50.08
N GLY A 148 12.67 -15.91 -50.31
CA GLY A 148 11.99 -14.81 -50.98
C GLY A 148 12.98 -13.73 -51.35
N GLN A 149 13.08 -13.45 -52.65
CA GLN A 149 14.02 -12.56 -53.32
C GLN A 149 13.73 -11.07 -53.08
N GLY A 150 14.75 -10.23 -53.29
CA GLY A 150 14.66 -8.76 -53.34
C GLY A 150 15.63 -8.15 -52.34
N GLY A 151 16.67 -7.42 -52.70
CA GLY A 151 16.78 -6.43 -53.76
C GLY A 151 17.54 -5.26 -53.11
N GLY A 152 18.74 -4.97 -53.60
CA GLY A 152 19.60 -3.93 -53.04
C GLY A 152 18.96 -2.55 -53.10
N GLY A 153 19.20 -1.74 -52.07
CA GLY A 153 18.75 -0.36 -52.04
C GLY A 153 19.29 0.39 -50.83
N ARG A 154 20.46 1.02 -50.99
CA ARG A 154 20.93 2.11 -50.15
C ARG A 154 19.95 3.29 -50.30
N GLY A 155 19.56 3.95 -49.22
CA GLY A 155 18.88 5.24 -49.35
C GLY A 155 18.18 5.72 -48.09
N GLN A 156 18.70 6.80 -47.54
CA GLN A 156 18.18 7.53 -46.38
C GLN A 156 16.82 8.18 -46.67
N GLY A 157 16.01 8.33 -45.61
CA GLY A 157 14.98 9.36 -45.53
C GLY A 157 13.56 8.81 -45.41
N GLY A 158 12.85 9.24 -44.35
CA GLY A 158 11.41 9.06 -44.29
C GLY A 158 10.88 8.89 -42.88
N ARG A 159 10.44 9.98 -42.28
CA ARG A 159 9.69 10.03 -41.02
C ARG A 159 8.36 9.26 -41.18
N GLY A 160 7.95 8.56 -40.12
CA GLY A 160 6.56 8.65 -39.66
C GLY A 160 5.66 7.41 -39.77
N ARG A 161 5.19 6.98 -38.59
CA ARG A 161 3.82 6.55 -38.21
C ARG A 161 3.21 5.28 -38.83
N GLY A 162 2.97 4.34 -37.92
CA GLY A 162 1.85 3.39 -37.89
C GLY A 162 2.15 2.37 -36.78
N GLY A 163 1.33 2.05 -35.79
CA GLY A 163 -0.06 2.32 -35.46
C GLY A 163 -0.48 1.21 -34.46
N MET A 164 -1.50 1.47 -33.64
CA MET A 164 -2.19 0.54 -32.69
C MET A 164 -1.54 0.41 -31.29
N GLY A 165 -2.21 0.65 -30.17
CA GLY A 165 -3.59 1.03 -29.91
C GLY A 165 -3.81 1.28 -28.41
N GLY A 166 -4.68 2.24 -28.08
CA GLY A 166 -5.12 2.52 -26.71
C GLY A 166 -6.23 3.59 -26.75
N PRO A 167 -7.37 3.42 -26.05
CA PRO A 167 -8.58 4.14 -26.36
C PRO A 167 -8.55 5.54 -25.73
N VAL A 168 -8.54 6.58 -26.55
CA VAL A 168 -8.98 7.91 -26.11
C VAL A 168 -10.00 8.41 -27.10
N ALA A 169 -11.18 7.80 -27.03
CA ALA A 169 -12.39 8.42 -27.54
C ALA A 169 -12.62 9.71 -26.73
N GLY A 170 -12.04 10.80 -27.19
CA GLY A 170 -12.37 12.15 -26.76
C GLY A 170 -13.86 12.37 -27.00
N ARG A 171 -14.64 12.42 -25.92
CA ARG A 171 -15.98 12.99 -25.99
C ARG A 171 -15.84 14.47 -26.38
N PRO A 172 -16.58 14.93 -27.40
CA PRO A 172 -16.49 16.30 -27.89
C PRO A 172 -17.22 17.24 -26.92
N GLY A 173 -16.59 18.38 -26.60
CA GLY A 173 -17.22 19.46 -25.85
C GLY A 173 -17.26 19.24 -24.34
N GLY A 174 -16.47 20.04 -23.63
CA GLY A 174 -16.66 20.34 -22.22
C GLY A 174 -16.23 21.79 -22.02
N ASN A 175 -16.69 22.45 -20.97
CA ASN A 175 -16.18 23.77 -20.64
C ASN A 175 -15.16 23.64 -19.50
N CYS A 176 -14.10 24.43 -19.57
CA CYS A 176 -13.23 24.66 -18.44
C CYS A 176 -13.82 25.78 -17.59
N ARG A 177 -14.07 25.51 -16.32
CA ARG A 177 -14.54 26.50 -15.34
C ARG A 177 -13.44 26.81 -14.33
N CYS A 178 -13.26 28.10 -14.03
CA CYS A 178 -12.36 28.54 -12.98
C CYS A 178 -13.02 28.39 -11.60
N PRO A 179 -12.39 27.68 -10.64
CA PRO A 179 -12.96 27.51 -9.29
C PRO A 179 -12.90 28.78 -8.44
N GLN A 180 -12.04 29.75 -8.77
CA GLN A 180 -11.89 30.97 -7.97
C GLN A 180 -12.82 32.11 -8.39
N CYS A 181 -13.08 32.30 -9.68
CA CYS A 181 -13.94 33.39 -10.17
C CYS A 181 -15.18 32.91 -10.93
N GLY A 182 -15.31 31.59 -11.18
CA GLY A 182 -16.44 31.02 -11.90
C GLY A 182 -16.43 31.22 -13.42
N HIS A 183 -15.39 31.83 -14.00
CA HIS A 183 -15.27 32.05 -15.45
C HIS A 183 -15.26 30.73 -16.24
N ILE A 184 -16.02 30.67 -17.34
CA ILE A 184 -16.25 29.48 -18.16
C ILE A 184 -15.70 29.72 -19.56
N GLU A 185 -14.82 28.83 -20.03
CA GLU A 185 -14.23 28.86 -21.38
C GLU A 185 -14.41 27.49 -22.05
N PRO A 186 -14.69 27.41 -23.36
CA PRO A 186 -14.74 26.13 -24.07
C PRO A 186 -13.39 25.40 -23.97
N HIS A 187 -13.44 24.10 -23.65
CA HIS A 187 -12.24 23.27 -23.59
C HIS A 187 -11.66 23.07 -24.99
N GLU A 188 -10.41 23.50 -25.17
CA GLU A 188 -9.69 23.30 -26.42
C GLU A 188 -9.08 21.88 -26.48
N GLN A 189 -9.33 21.17 -27.57
CA GLN A 189 -8.88 19.79 -27.72
C GLN A 189 -7.34 19.71 -27.72
N GLY A 190 -6.80 18.81 -26.88
CA GLY A 190 -5.36 18.57 -26.77
C GLY A 190 -4.67 19.31 -25.63
N VAL A 191 -5.35 20.25 -24.95
CA VAL A 191 -4.81 20.94 -23.77
C VAL A 191 -5.71 20.68 -22.56
N PRO A 192 -5.27 19.92 -21.53
CA PRO A 192 -6.03 19.74 -20.30
C PRO A 192 -6.42 21.08 -19.65
N CYS A 193 -7.65 21.22 -19.13
CA CYS A 193 -8.08 22.48 -18.48
C CYS A 193 -7.11 22.94 -17.37
N MET A 194 -6.48 21.99 -16.68
CA MET A 194 -5.51 22.26 -15.61
C MET A 194 -4.18 22.87 -16.07
N GLN A 195 -3.91 22.90 -17.38
CA GLN A 195 -2.73 23.59 -17.92
C GLN A 195 -3.05 25.03 -18.34
N ARG A 196 -4.33 25.44 -18.34
CA ARG A 196 -4.74 26.81 -18.61
C ARG A 196 -4.92 27.62 -17.34
N LYS A 197 -4.49 28.88 -17.40
CA LYS A 197 -4.71 29.88 -16.37
C LYS A 197 -5.89 30.74 -16.76
N CYS A 198 -6.77 31.01 -15.81
CA CYS A 198 -7.92 31.86 -16.01
C CYS A 198 -7.47 33.30 -16.36
N PRO A 199 -8.01 33.92 -17.43
CA PRO A 199 -7.64 35.29 -17.80
C PRO A 199 -8.10 36.35 -16.80
N GLN A 200 -9.07 36.02 -15.92
CA GLN A 200 -9.62 36.97 -14.94
C GLN A 200 -8.89 36.96 -13.60
N CYS A 201 -8.34 35.82 -13.17
CA CYS A 201 -7.74 35.69 -11.82
C CYS A 201 -6.42 34.91 -11.80
N GLY A 202 -5.96 34.39 -12.93
CA GLY A 202 -4.70 33.64 -13.05
C GLY A 202 -4.74 32.21 -12.50
N ALA A 203 -5.84 31.79 -11.89
CA ALA A 203 -5.99 30.47 -11.28
C ALA A 203 -6.10 29.35 -12.32
N THR A 204 -5.65 28.16 -11.97
CA THR A 204 -5.73 26.97 -12.83
C THR A 204 -7.18 26.55 -13.06
N MET A 205 -7.57 26.36 -14.32
CA MET A 205 -8.94 26.01 -14.68
C MET A 205 -9.22 24.51 -14.50
N THR A 206 -10.45 24.15 -14.19
CA THR A 206 -10.89 22.76 -13.98
C THR A 206 -11.98 22.40 -15.00
N ARG A 207 -12.08 21.13 -15.39
CA ARG A 207 -13.13 20.67 -16.30
C ARG A 207 -14.44 20.52 -15.52
N GLU A 208 -15.51 21.10 -16.03
CA GLU A 208 -16.89 20.89 -15.55
C GLU A 208 -17.55 19.70 -16.27
#